data_AF-A0A1Y1Q2J7-F1
#
_entry.id   AF-A0A1Y1Q2J7-F1
#
_cell.length_a   1.000
_cell.length_b   1.000
_cell.length_c   1.000
_cell.angle_alpha   90.00
_cell.angle_beta   90.00
_cell.angle_gamma   90.00
#
_symmetry.space_group_name_H-M   'P 1'
#
loop_
_entity.id
_entity.type
_entity.pdbx_description
1 polymer ?
#
loop_
_entity_poly.entity_id
_entity_poly.type
_entity_poly.pdbx_seq_one_letter_code
_entity_poly.pdbx_strand_id
1 'polypeptide(L)'
;MYTLYETGLYRLSMGVECEFVAIATEQMALLDTGSELSVAGSEVYQAFLSDHLSLGIPLGNRILSTRLGRFEGSLHRVEILLKADWGEDLRIDGTFLFCEEWRGPTVLGFHGFLERIRLAIEPDYEKIGCVYFAATEL
;
A
#
# COMPACT_ATOMS: atom_id res chain seq x y z
N MET A 1 6.63 14.25 2.53
CA MET A 1 7.48 14.43 1.34
C MET A 1 7.09 13.33 0.37
N TYR A 2 6.36 13.62 -0.71
CA TYR A 2 6.23 12.61 -1.76
C TYR A 2 7.52 12.62 -2.59
N THR A 3 8.01 11.43 -2.91
CA THR A 3 9.10 11.29 -3.89
C THR A 3 8.47 10.83 -5.19
N LEU A 4 8.79 11.51 -6.30
CA LEU A 4 8.61 10.93 -7.63
C LEU A 4 9.58 9.75 -7.73
N TYR A 5 9.10 8.56 -7.40
CA TYR A 5 9.91 7.35 -7.39
C TYR A 5 9.64 6.57 -8.68
N GLU A 6 10.67 6.35 -9.48
CA GLU A 6 10.55 5.54 -10.70
C GLU A 6 10.89 4.07 -10.36
N THR A 7 9.89 3.17 -10.40
CA THR A 7 10.12 1.71 -10.32
C THR A 7 9.99 1.12 -11.74
N GLY A 8 11.06 1.17 -12.53
CA GLY A 8 11.07 0.59 -13.89
C GLY A 8 9.96 1.15 -14.81
N LEU A 9 9.08 0.28 -15.34
CA LEU A 9 7.93 0.68 -16.19
C LEU A 9 6.79 1.39 -15.41
N TYR A 10 6.90 1.47 -14.09
CA TYR A 10 5.90 2.04 -13.19
C TYR A 10 6.44 3.37 -12.66
N ARG A 11 6.00 4.46 -13.29
CA ARG A 11 6.22 5.79 -12.75
C ARG A 11 5.29 5.95 -11.54
N LEU A 12 5.84 6.01 -10.32
CA LEU A 12 5.04 6.31 -9.13
C LEU A 12 4.79 7.82 -9.12
N SER A 13 3.57 8.21 -9.46
CA SER A 13 3.16 9.61 -9.41
C SER A 13 2.99 10.11 -7.96
N MET A 14 2.70 9.20 -7.02
CA MET A 14 2.46 9.52 -5.62
C MET A 14 2.76 8.32 -4.69
N GLY A 15 3.88 8.40 -3.98
CA GLY A 15 4.26 7.39 -2.99
C GLY A 15 4.15 7.92 -1.57
N VAL A 16 3.86 7.03 -0.62
CA VAL A 16 3.96 7.28 0.82
C VAL A 16 4.84 6.22 1.48
N GLU A 17 5.60 6.63 2.48
CA GLU A 17 6.33 5.69 3.32
C GLU A 17 5.34 4.93 4.19
N CYS A 18 5.51 3.61 4.26
CA CYS A 18 4.74 2.78 5.15
C CYS A 18 5.55 1.61 5.70
N GLU A 19 5.06 1.04 6.80
CA GLU A 19 5.60 -0.15 7.42
C GLU A 19 4.52 -1.23 7.51
N PHE A 20 4.86 -2.45 7.11
CA PHE A 20 4.08 -3.64 7.47
C PHE A 20 4.52 -4.09 8.86
N VAL A 21 3.76 -3.71 9.88
CA VAL A 21 4.14 -3.80 11.31
C VAL A 21 4.54 -5.22 11.71
N ALA A 22 3.85 -6.23 11.20
CA ALA A 22 4.11 -7.64 11.55
C ALA A 22 5.52 -8.12 11.15
N ILE A 23 6.09 -7.56 10.09
CA ILE A 23 7.40 -7.93 9.52
C ILE A 23 8.42 -6.79 9.63
N ALA A 24 8.11 -5.71 10.35
CA ALA A 24 8.95 -4.53 10.52
C ALA A 24 9.59 -4.02 9.20
N THR A 25 8.86 -4.14 8.09
CA THR A 25 9.39 -3.84 6.76
C THR A 25 8.87 -2.50 6.30
N GLU A 26 9.77 -1.51 6.29
CA GLU A 26 9.53 -0.16 5.76
C GLU A 26 9.72 -0.14 4.25
N GLN A 27 8.85 0.59 3.53
CA GLN A 27 8.98 0.81 2.10
C GLN A 27 8.19 2.03 1.62
N MET A 28 8.40 2.39 0.35
CA MET A 28 7.48 3.27 -0.37
C MET A 28 6.34 2.46 -0.99
N ALA A 29 5.10 2.82 -0.67
CA ALA A 29 3.90 2.27 -1.30
C ALA A 29 3.25 3.30 -2.23
N LEU A 30 2.68 2.83 -3.34
CA LEU A 30 1.94 3.66 -4.29
C LEU A 30 0.55 3.98 -3.72
N LEU A 31 0.18 5.26 -3.67
CA LEU A 31 -1.22 5.65 -3.52
C LEU A 31 -1.88 5.62 -4.90
N ASP A 32 -2.82 4.68 -5.10
CA ASP A 32 -3.49 4.51 -6.39
C ASP A 32 -5.01 4.45 -6.21
N THR A 33 -5.67 5.59 -6.41
CA THR A 33 -7.13 5.69 -6.40
C THR A 33 -7.80 4.97 -7.58
N GLY A 34 -7.03 4.60 -8.61
CA GLY A 34 -7.48 3.80 -9.75
C GLY A 34 -7.35 2.29 -9.54
N SER A 35 -6.64 1.84 -8.50
CA SER A 35 -6.57 0.43 -8.12
C SER A 35 -7.75 0.03 -7.25
N GLU A 36 -8.47 -1.02 -7.63
CA GLU A 36 -9.60 -1.54 -6.84
C GLU A 36 -9.16 -2.01 -5.45
N LEU A 37 -8.03 -2.72 -5.38
CA LEU A 37 -7.52 -3.36 -4.16
C LEU A 37 -6.09 -2.90 -3.89
N SER A 38 -5.70 -2.95 -2.63
CA SER A 38 -4.28 -2.90 -2.26
C SER A 38 -3.59 -4.22 -2.60
N VAL A 39 -2.33 -4.16 -3.02
CA VAL A 39 -1.52 -5.33 -3.38
C VAL A 39 -0.19 -5.23 -2.64
N ALA A 40 0.19 -6.29 -1.94
CA ALA A 40 1.52 -6.35 -1.31
C ALA A 40 2.59 -6.53 -2.38
N GLY A 41 3.64 -5.71 -2.32
CA GLY A 41 4.79 -5.83 -3.21
C GLY A 41 5.55 -7.15 -3.00
N SER A 42 6.36 -7.53 -3.98
CA SER A 42 7.10 -8.80 -3.92
C SER A 42 7.99 -8.90 -2.68
N GLU A 43 8.64 -7.81 -2.26
CA GLU A 43 9.53 -7.80 -1.08
C GLU A 43 8.76 -8.08 0.22
N VAL A 44 7.60 -7.45 0.40
CA VAL A 44 6.69 -7.70 1.53
C VAL A 44 6.25 -9.14 1.55
N TYR A 45 5.80 -9.66 0.41
CA TYR A 45 5.34 -11.04 0.32
C TYR A 45 6.44 -12.02 0.71
N GLN A 46 7.67 -11.81 0.22
CA GLN A 46 8.81 -12.67 0.56
C GLN A 46 9.23 -12.53 2.03
N ALA A 47 9.13 -11.35 2.63
CA ALA A 47 9.43 -11.14 4.06
C ALA A 47 8.47 -11.95 4.96
N PHE A 48 7.16 -11.89 4.70
CA PHE A 48 6.19 -12.72 5.44
C PHE A 48 6.49 -14.22 5.34
N LEU A 49 6.89 -14.70 4.14
CA LEU A 49 7.24 -16.10 3.93
C LEU A 49 8.52 -16.49 4.66
N SER A 50 9.54 -15.64 4.62
CA SER A 50 10.86 -15.90 5.20
C SER A 50 10.80 -15.95 6.73
N ASP A 51 9.97 -15.11 7.34
CA ASP A 51 9.80 -15.05 8.80
C ASP A 51 8.77 -16.07 9.32
N HIS A 52 8.19 -16.89 8.44
CA HIS A 52 7.12 -17.85 8.76
C HIS A 52 5.94 -17.21 9.51
N LEU A 53 5.64 -15.94 9.19
CA LEU A 53 4.59 -15.17 9.83
C LEU A 53 3.25 -15.34 9.10
N SER A 54 2.17 -15.25 9.86
CA SER A 54 0.82 -15.18 9.26
C SER A 54 0.68 -13.87 8.48
N LEU A 55 0.08 -13.94 7.29
CA LEU A 55 -0.28 -12.78 6.45
C LEU A 55 -1.38 -11.89 7.05
N GLY A 56 -1.71 -12.03 8.34
CA GLY A 56 -2.84 -11.37 8.99
C GLY A 56 -4.13 -12.18 8.92
N ILE A 57 -5.28 -11.50 9.05
CA ILE A 57 -6.60 -12.16 9.12
C ILE A 57 -7.05 -12.54 7.70
N PRO A 58 -7.25 -13.82 7.37
CA PRO A 58 -7.66 -14.23 6.02
C PRO A 58 -9.09 -13.80 5.70
N LEU A 59 -9.29 -13.25 4.49
CA LEU A 59 -10.59 -12.80 3.97
C LEU A 59 -11.05 -13.57 2.72
N GLY A 60 -10.24 -14.54 2.26
CA GLY A 60 -10.53 -15.40 1.11
C GLY A 60 -9.68 -15.08 -0.12
N ASN A 61 -9.93 -15.76 -1.24
CA ASN A 61 -9.14 -15.58 -2.46
C ASN A 61 -9.79 -14.57 -3.42
N ARG A 62 -8.97 -13.86 -4.20
CA ARG A 62 -9.42 -12.93 -5.24
C ARG A 62 -8.51 -12.97 -6.46
N ILE A 63 -9.10 -12.58 -7.59
CA ILE A 63 -8.38 -12.36 -8.85
C ILE A 63 -8.43 -10.86 -9.14
N LEU A 64 -7.26 -10.23 -9.22
CA LEU A 64 -7.11 -8.84 -9.66
C LEU A 64 -6.82 -8.83 -11.17
N SER A 65 -7.64 -8.12 -11.94
CA SER A 65 -7.41 -7.94 -13.37
C SER A 65 -6.81 -6.56 -13.64
N THR A 66 -5.61 -6.52 -14.21
CA THR A 66 -4.89 -5.28 -14.52
C THR A 66 -4.52 -5.22 -16.00
N ARG A 67 -3.96 -4.10 -16.46
CA ARG A 67 -3.38 -3.98 -17.80
C ARG A 67 -2.21 -4.94 -18.07
N LEU A 68 -1.64 -5.55 -17.03
CA LEU A 68 -0.50 -6.48 -17.11
C LEU A 68 -0.92 -7.95 -17.08
N GLY A 69 -2.23 -8.22 -16.95
CA GLY A 69 -2.76 -9.58 -16.82
C GLY A 69 -3.60 -9.76 -15.56
N ARG A 70 -3.88 -11.02 -15.25
CA ARG A 70 -4.69 -11.45 -14.12
C ARG A 70 -3.78 -12.04 -13.06
N PHE A 71 -3.96 -11.59 -11.82
CA PHE A 71 -3.19 -12.01 -10.67
C PHE A 71 -4.12 -12.66 -9.65
N GLU A 72 -3.87 -13.92 -9.33
CA GLU A 72 -4.62 -14.65 -8.30
C GLU A 72 -3.85 -14.63 -6.98
N GLY A 73 -4.55 -14.37 -5.89
CA GLY A 73 -3.94 -14.29 -4.57
C GLY A 73 -4.95 -14.40 -3.43
N SER A 74 -4.43 -14.37 -2.21
CA SER A 74 -5.24 -14.36 -0.99
C SER A 74 -5.38 -12.94 -0.45
N LEU A 75 -6.60 -12.57 -0.07
CA LEU A 75 -6.88 -11.33 0.65
C LEU A 75 -6.66 -11.55 2.14
N HIS A 76 -5.94 -10.63 2.76
CA HIS A 76 -5.79 -10.59 4.21
C HIS A 76 -5.96 -9.16 4.73
N ARG A 77 -6.44 -9.05 5.99
CA ARG A 77 -6.39 -7.81 6.76
C ARG A 77 -5.08 -7.77 7.54
N VAL A 78 -4.30 -6.71 7.31
CA VAL A 78 -3.00 -6.47 7.96
C VAL A 78 -2.93 -5.06 8.53
N GLU A 79 -2.24 -4.92 9.66
CA GLU A 79 -1.94 -3.60 10.24
C GLU A 79 -0.76 -2.97 9.49
N ILE A 80 -0.96 -1.72 9.06
CA ILE A 80 0.03 -0.89 8.38
C ILE A 80 0.23 0.39 9.17
N LEU A 81 1.48 0.86 9.23
CA LEU A 81 1.80 2.19 9.72
C LEU A 81 2.13 3.08 8.51
N LEU A 82 1.33 4.11 8.25
CA LEU A 82 1.70 5.16 7.29
C LEU A 82 2.58 6.18 8.01
N LYS A 83 3.81 6.36 7.53
CA LYS A 83 4.80 7.22 8.17
C LYS A 83 4.61 8.67 7.76
N ALA A 84 4.66 9.57 8.74
CA ALA A 84 4.49 10.99 8.53
C ALA A 84 5.83 11.72 8.78
N ASP A 85 6.27 12.51 7.80
CA ASP A 85 7.42 13.42 8.02
C ASP A 85 7.09 14.53 9.03
N TRP A 86 5.80 14.87 9.14
CA TRP A 86 5.27 15.86 10.07
C TRP A 86 3.97 15.38 10.68
N GLY A 87 3.82 15.57 11.99
CA GLY A 87 2.65 15.10 12.72
C GLY A 87 2.87 13.70 13.29
N GLU A 88 1.79 12.93 13.36
CA GLU A 88 1.80 11.57 13.92
C GLU A 88 1.64 10.54 12.80
N ASP A 89 2.35 9.43 12.92
CA ASP A 89 2.16 8.28 12.03
C ASP A 89 0.73 7.74 12.17
N LEU A 90 0.16 7.28 11.06
CA LEU A 90 -1.19 6.72 11.05
C LEU A 90 -1.13 5.19 11.04
N ARG A 91 -1.50 4.58 12.17
CA ARG A 91 -1.71 3.14 12.26
C ARG A 91 -3.11 2.76 11.78
N ILE A 92 -3.20 1.83 10.84
CA ILE A 92 -4.48 1.43 10.24
C ILE A 92 -4.48 -0.01 9.73
N ASP A 93 -5.62 -0.67 9.91
CA ASP A 93 -5.89 -1.99 9.32
C ASP A 93 -6.34 -1.87 7.86
N GLY A 94 -5.56 -2.48 6.96
CA GLY A 94 -5.78 -2.46 5.51
C GLY A 94 -5.97 -3.86 4.90
N THR A 95 -6.88 -4.00 3.95
CA THR A 95 -7.04 -5.24 3.18
C THR A 95 -6.04 -5.26 2.02
N PHE A 96 -5.20 -6.29 1.94
CA PHE A 96 -4.22 -6.47 0.87
C PHE A 96 -4.38 -7.82 0.18
N LEU A 97 -4.19 -7.81 -1.14
CA LEU A 97 -3.95 -9.01 -1.92
C LEU A 97 -2.46 -9.39 -1.82
N PHE A 98 -2.21 -10.61 -1.37
CA PHE A 98 -0.89 -11.24 -1.43
C PHE A 98 -0.88 -12.22 -2.60
N CYS A 99 0.00 -11.97 -3.57
CA CYS A 99 0.09 -12.71 -4.82
C CYS A 99 1.56 -13.00 -5.15
N GLU A 100 1.94 -14.27 -5.25
CA GLU A 100 3.32 -14.69 -5.53
C GLU A 100 3.85 -14.18 -6.88
N GLU A 101 2.97 -14.09 -7.88
CA GLU A 101 3.31 -13.65 -9.23
C GLU A 101 3.43 -12.13 -9.36
N TRP A 102 2.96 -11.37 -8.37
CA TRP A 102 3.05 -9.91 -8.40
C TRP A 102 4.51 -9.46 -8.22
N ARG A 103 5.08 -8.90 -9.29
CA ARG A 103 6.45 -8.33 -9.31
C ARG A 103 6.46 -6.80 -9.19
N GLY A 104 5.29 -6.19 -8.98
CA GLY A 104 5.16 -4.75 -8.82
C GLY A 104 5.46 -4.26 -7.40
N PRO A 105 5.44 -2.94 -7.18
CA PRO A 105 5.55 -2.35 -5.85
C PRO A 105 4.30 -2.67 -5.01
N THR A 106 4.37 -2.34 -3.71
CA THR A 106 3.16 -2.27 -2.89
C THR A 106 2.25 -1.15 -3.39
N VAL A 107 0.96 -1.46 -3.54
CA VAL A 107 -0.08 -0.52 -3.96
C VAL A 107 -1.11 -0.41 -2.84
N LEU A 108 -1.48 0.81 -2.49
CA LEU A 108 -2.59 1.16 -1.61
C LEU A 108 -3.78 1.53 -2.50
N GLY A 109 -4.72 0.59 -2.63
CA GLY A 109 -5.90 0.71 -3.49
C GLY A 109 -7.16 1.10 -2.72
N PHE A 110 -8.26 1.27 -3.46
CA PHE A 110 -9.47 1.88 -2.92
C PHE A 110 -10.18 1.03 -1.86
N HIS A 111 -10.64 -0.16 -2.25
CA HIS A 111 -11.46 -1.00 -1.38
C HIS A 111 -10.63 -1.69 -0.29
N GLY A 112 -11.06 -1.49 0.95
CA GLY A 112 -10.40 -2.04 2.12
C GLY A 112 -9.15 -1.29 2.58
N PHE A 113 -8.73 -0.21 1.90
CA PHE A 113 -7.65 0.68 2.38
C PHE A 113 -7.98 2.16 2.21
N LEU A 114 -7.93 2.74 1.00
CA LEU A 114 -8.07 4.19 0.85
C LEU A 114 -9.44 4.71 1.30
N GLU A 115 -10.50 3.91 1.19
CA GLU A 115 -11.83 4.26 1.72
C GLU A 115 -11.86 4.44 3.26
N ARG A 116 -10.80 4.01 3.96
CA ARG A 116 -10.65 4.08 5.43
C ARG A 116 -9.77 5.24 5.88
N ILE A 117 -9.24 6.03 4.94
CA ILE A 117 -8.47 7.23 5.24
C ILE A 117 -9.06 8.44 4.53
N ARG A 118 -8.88 9.61 5.13
CA ARG A 118 -9.03 10.89 4.44
C ARG A 118 -7.68 11.23 3.85
N LEU A 119 -7.64 11.49 2.55
CA LEU A 119 -6.43 11.85 1.81
C LEU A 119 -6.58 13.25 1.23
N ALA A 120 -5.54 14.08 1.35
CA ALA A 120 -5.44 15.34 0.64
C ALA A 120 -4.05 15.49 0.02
N ILE A 121 -3.99 16.18 -1.12
CA ILE A 121 -2.76 16.44 -1.85
C ILE A 121 -2.56 17.95 -1.89
N GLU A 122 -1.42 18.43 -1.43
CA GLU A 122 -1.03 19.84 -1.62
C GLU A 122 -0.70 20.07 -3.10
N PRO A 123 -1.45 20.92 -3.81
CA PRO A 123 -1.31 21.07 -5.26
C PRO A 123 -0.22 22.06 -5.68
N ASP A 124 0.55 22.62 -4.74
CA ASP A 124 1.57 23.64 -5.02
C ASP A 124 2.75 23.06 -5.81
N TYR A 125 2.78 23.32 -7.11
CA TYR A 125 3.78 22.81 -8.06
C TYR A 125 5.21 23.33 -7.79
N GLU A 126 5.34 24.48 -7.13
CA GLU A 126 6.64 25.10 -6.81
C GLU A 126 7.27 24.52 -5.54
N LYS A 127 6.54 23.66 -4.80
CA LYS A 127 7.02 22.96 -3.61
C LYS A 127 7.12 21.47 -3.87
N ILE A 128 7.97 20.80 -3.09
CA ILE A 128 7.87 19.35 -2.94
C ILE A 128 6.49 19.11 -2.31
N GLY A 129 5.54 18.60 -3.08
CA GLY A 129 4.18 18.55 -2.58
C GLY A 129 4.03 17.53 -1.44
N CYS A 130 2.94 17.70 -0.71
CA CYS A 130 2.65 16.95 0.50
C CYS A 130 1.42 16.09 0.27
N VAL A 131 1.46 14.89 0.83
CA VAL A 131 0.28 14.05 1.01
C VAL A 131 -0.09 14.13 2.48
N TYR A 132 -1.32 14.53 2.76
CA TYR A 132 -1.89 14.50 4.10
C TYR A 132 -2.83 13.30 4.20
N PHE A 133 -2.76 12.59 5.31
CA PHE A 133 -3.66 11.48 5.61
C PHE A 133 -4.14 11.53 7.05
N ALA A 134 -5.36 11.03 7.27
CA ALA A 134 -5.94 10.82 8.60
C ALA A 134 -6.88 9.62 8.53
N ALA A 135 -7.10 8.93 9.66
CA ALA A 135 -8.15 7.91 9.73
C ALA A 135 -9.53 8.53 9.39
N THR A 136 -10.39 7.76 8.74
CA THR A 136 -11.83 8.04 8.82
C THR A 136 -12.29 7.63 10.23
N GLU A 137 -12.77 8.59 11.03
CA GLU A 137 -13.55 8.23 12.22
C GLU A 137 -14.71 7.32 11.78
N LEU A 138 -14.75 6.10 12.32
CA LEU A 138 -15.87 5.16 12.19
C LEU A 138 -16.76 5.26 13.43
#